data_AF-A0A3E0WV58-F1
#
_entry.id   AF-A0A3E0WV58-F1
#
_cell.length_a   1.000
_cell.length_b   1.000
_cell.length_c   1.000
_cell.angle_alpha   90.00
_cell.angle_beta   90.00
_cell.angle_gamma   90.00
#
_symmetry.space_group_name_H-M   'P 1'
#
loop_
_entity.id
_entity.type
_entity.pdbx_description
1 polymer ?
#
loop_
_entity_poly.entity_id
_entity_poly.type
_entity_poly.pdbx_seq_one_letter_code
_entity_poly.pdbx_strand_id
1 'polypeptide(L)'
;MSLANQPLLVFQGEGQAPHAGLWASATPTATGVRPLEGALTQTVELAFEDACRNVIVFGLTGMGKSTGIMKPALERLIEKGCSGLVLDCKEDYAALVKRYPKRVTLVGASRLSRPINLLAGMTAAAFQALIEQLRPKNEKDPYWGSMAVQDATLVFEYHWLRYRQAPTLDLIYQALFQPSRFCRELDRWVASREKIPHSFALRLDAVRQNAFPSLPPAPRNWHD
;
A
#
# COMPACT_ATOMS: atom_id res chain seq x y z
N MET A 1 24.18 -13.35 2.35
CA MET A 1 25.16 -12.49 3.04
C MET A 1 24.47 -11.88 4.26
N SER A 2 25.11 -11.90 5.43
CA SER A 2 24.58 -11.26 6.64
C SER A 2 24.90 -9.76 6.62
N LEU A 3 23.91 -8.91 6.90
CA LEU A 3 24.05 -7.45 7.01
C LEU A 3 24.38 -6.99 8.44
N ALA A 4 24.41 -7.90 9.43
CA ALA A 4 24.44 -7.57 10.85
C ALA A 4 25.62 -6.67 11.26
N ASN A 5 26.79 -6.84 10.65
CA ASN A 5 28.02 -6.11 11.00
C ASN A 5 28.43 -5.08 9.94
N GLN A 6 27.53 -4.69 9.04
CA GLN A 6 27.83 -3.69 8.00
C GLN A 6 27.05 -2.39 8.23
N PRO A 7 27.65 -1.22 7.93
CA PRO A 7 26.90 0.03 7.90
C PRO A 7 25.82 -0.05 6.82
N LEU A 8 24.58 0.21 7.22
CA LEU A 8 23.41 0.17 6.35
C LEU A 8 23.10 1.55 5.78
N LEU A 9 23.08 2.57 6.64
CA LEU A 9 22.82 3.95 6.26
C LEU A 9 24.06 4.79 6.57
N VAL A 10 24.35 5.74 5.69
CA VAL A 10 25.54 6.58 5.78
C VAL A 10 25.14 7.99 5.37
N PHE A 11 25.28 8.94 6.29
CA PHE A 11 24.89 10.33 6.12
C PHE A 11 26.11 11.22 6.20
N GLN A 12 26.19 12.22 5.32
CA GLN A 12 27.22 13.26 5.41
C GLN A 12 26.60 14.49 6.07
N GLY A 13 27.21 14.96 7.16
CA GLY A 13 26.79 16.19 7.81
C GLY A 13 27.21 17.41 7.00
N GLU A 14 26.25 18.22 6.54
CA GLU A 14 26.48 19.55 5.99
C GLU A 14 26.12 20.60 7.07
N GLY A 15 27.01 20.82 8.04
CA GLY A 15 26.85 21.89 9.03
C GLY A 15 27.14 21.50 10.46
N GLN A 16 26.99 22.49 11.36
CA GLN A 16 27.41 22.32 12.74
C GLN A 16 26.48 21.38 13.53
N ALA A 17 27.02 20.21 13.88
CA ALA A 17 26.52 19.21 14.82
C ALA A 17 25.23 18.47 14.41
N PRO A 18 25.33 17.36 13.65
CA PRO A 18 24.27 16.36 13.67
C PRO A 18 24.14 15.77 15.09
N HIS A 19 23.00 15.95 15.72
CA HIS A 19 22.66 15.26 16.98
C HIS A 19 22.35 13.79 16.67
N ALA A 20 23.40 12.97 16.65
CA ALA A 20 23.29 11.52 16.66
C ALA A 20 22.84 11.04 18.06
N GLY A 21 21.81 10.21 18.12
CA GLY A 21 21.42 9.53 19.37
C GLY A 21 22.47 8.51 19.81
N LEU A 22 22.36 7.98 21.03
CA LEU A 22 23.25 6.97 21.65
C LEU A 22 23.58 5.75 20.76
N TRP A 23 22.80 5.53 19.71
CA TRP A 23 22.85 4.38 18.81
C TRP A 23 23.41 4.70 17.42
N ALA A 24 23.74 5.95 17.13
CA ALA A 24 24.40 6.30 15.88
C ALA A 24 25.92 6.29 16.12
N SER A 25 26.59 5.32 15.50
CA SER A 25 28.05 5.22 15.55
C SER A 25 28.63 6.21 14.55
N ALA A 26 29.21 7.32 15.01
CA ALA A 26 30.14 8.05 14.17
C ALA A 26 31.28 7.09 13.82
N THR A 27 31.55 6.88 12.53
CA THR A 27 32.63 5.97 12.13
C THR A 27 33.93 6.50 12.76
N PRO A 28 34.67 5.68 13.52
CA PRO A 28 35.99 6.09 13.94
C PRO A 28 36.81 6.31 12.67
N THR A 29 37.44 7.48 12.54
CA THR A 29 38.75 7.51 11.87
C THR A 29 39.65 6.50 12.58
N ALA A 30 40.70 6.00 11.91
CA ALA A 30 41.48 4.79 12.21
C ALA A 30 42.05 4.59 13.66
N THR A 31 41.65 5.36 14.66
CA THR A 31 42.20 5.47 16.01
C THR A 31 41.31 4.94 17.15
N GLY A 32 40.09 4.46 16.91
CA GLY A 32 39.27 3.80 17.94
C GLY A 32 38.64 4.74 18.99
N VAL A 33 37.37 5.09 18.74
CA VAL A 33 36.29 5.57 19.64
C VAL A 33 36.56 6.75 20.61
N ARG A 34 35.76 7.83 20.48
CA ARG A 34 34.94 8.49 21.54
C ARG A 34 34.01 9.59 20.96
N PRO A 35 32.92 9.98 21.68
CA PRO A 35 31.77 10.70 21.14
C PRO A 35 32.09 12.17 20.83
N LEU A 36 31.31 12.78 19.94
CA LEU A 36 31.56 14.15 19.50
C LEU A 36 30.44 15.10 19.94
N GLU A 37 30.66 15.73 21.09
CA GLU A 37 30.55 17.18 21.11
C GLU A 37 31.66 17.72 20.18
N GLY A 38 31.29 18.32 19.04
CA GLY A 38 32.23 19.07 18.19
C GLY A 38 32.65 18.48 16.84
N ALA A 39 32.02 17.43 16.29
CA ALA A 39 32.33 16.97 14.92
C ALA A 39 31.49 17.66 13.87
N LEU A 40 32.10 18.62 13.18
CA LEU A 40 31.44 19.46 12.18
C LEU A 40 31.62 18.97 10.73
N THR A 41 32.12 17.75 10.51
CA THR A 41 32.47 17.25 9.16
C THR A 41 32.39 15.73 8.99
N GLN A 42 31.88 14.97 9.96
CA GLN A 42 31.98 13.51 9.93
C GLN A 42 30.78 12.82 9.28
N THR A 43 31.09 11.70 8.65
CA THR A 43 30.12 10.75 8.14
C THR A 43 29.48 10.01 9.33
N VAL A 44 28.16 9.99 9.40
CA VAL A 44 27.39 9.24 10.40
C VAL A 44 26.95 7.93 9.78
N GLU A 45 27.32 6.81 10.39
CA GLU A 45 26.96 5.47 9.93
C GLU A 45 25.95 4.84 10.89
N LEU A 46 24.86 4.30 10.36
CA LEU A 46 23.92 3.47 11.12
C LEU A 46 24.11 2.01 10.72
N ALA A 47 24.40 1.17 11.70
CA ALA A 47 24.42 -0.27 11.52
C ALA A 47 22.98 -0.80 11.32
N PHE A 48 22.87 -2.05 10.89
CA PHE A 48 21.59 -2.69 10.61
C PHE A 48 20.62 -2.64 11.81
N GLU A 49 21.12 -2.95 13.02
CA GLU A 49 20.30 -2.96 14.23
C GLU A 49 19.74 -1.57 14.58
N ASP A 50 20.54 -0.53 14.40
CA ASP A 50 20.15 0.85 14.68
C ASP A 50 19.16 1.38 13.66
N ALA A 51 19.35 1.04 12.38
CA ALA A 51 18.41 1.40 11.33
C ALA A 51 17.02 0.74 11.52
N CYS A 52 16.94 -0.39 12.22
CA CYS A 52 15.68 -1.05 12.56
C CYS A 52 14.91 -0.38 13.73
N ARG A 53 15.47 0.63 14.41
CA ARG A 53 14.84 1.31 15.55
C ARG A 53 13.92 2.49 15.17
N ASN A 54 13.64 2.64 13.87
CA ASN A 54 13.04 3.84 13.24
C ASN A 54 13.97 5.06 13.30
N VAL A 55 14.03 5.79 12.18
CA VAL A 55 14.83 7.00 12.04
C VAL A 55 13.91 8.17 11.73
N ILE A 56 14.09 9.27 12.46
CA ILE A 56 13.39 10.53 12.22
C ILE A 56 14.38 11.60 11.75
N VAL A 57 14.00 12.35 10.71
CA VAL A 57 14.83 13.39 10.11
C VAL A 57 14.11 14.73 10.24
N PHE A 58 14.70 15.64 11.00
CA PHE A 58 14.20 17.01 11.19
C PHE A 58 14.95 18.01 10.30
N GLY A 59 14.26 19.09 9.93
CA GLY A 59 14.87 20.20 9.21
C GLY A 59 13.83 21.07 8.50
N LEU A 60 14.18 22.33 8.23
CA LEU A 60 13.32 23.25 7.49
C LEU A 60 13.25 22.90 5.99
N THR A 61 12.29 23.48 5.28
CA THR A 61 12.26 23.42 3.81
C THR A 61 13.56 23.98 3.24
N GLY A 62 14.16 23.32 2.26
CA GLY A 62 15.44 23.71 1.67
C GLY A 62 16.69 23.19 2.39
N MET A 63 16.57 22.61 3.59
CA MET A 63 17.71 22.09 4.37
C MET A 63 18.18 20.69 3.93
N GLY A 64 17.98 20.31 2.66
CA GLY A 64 18.52 19.06 2.13
C GLY A 64 17.92 17.74 2.66
N LYS A 65 16.78 17.74 3.37
CA LYS A 65 16.16 16.48 3.87
C LYS A 65 15.96 15.43 2.77
N SER A 66 15.30 15.81 1.67
CA SER A 66 15.02 14.88 0.57
C SER A 66 16.29 14.51 -0.19
N THR A 67 17.13 15.49 -0.51
CA THR A 67 18.27 15.35 -1.44
C THR A 67 19.55 14.84 -0.77
N GLY A 68 19.85 15.30 0.44
CA GLY A 68 21.07 14.99 1.18
C GLY A 68 20.95 13.83 2.16
N ILE A 69 19.74 13.51 2.64
CA ILE A 69 19.53 12.46 3.65
C ILE A 69 18.71 11.30 3.08
N MET A 70 17.46 11.56 2.68
CA MET A 70 16.52 10.51 2.30
C MET A 70 16.91 9.80 1.00
N LYS A 71 17.26 10.54 -0.06
CA LYS A 71 17.64 9.93 -1.34
C LYS A 71 18.89 9.03 -1.22
N PRO A 72 20.01 9.46 -0.61
CA PRO A 72 21.17 8.58 -0.43
C PRO A 72 20.87 7.35 0.43
N ALA A 73 20.04 7.49 1.48
CA ALA A 73 19.59 6.37 2.29
C ALA A 73 18.81 5.34 1.47
N LEU A 74 17.85 5.79 0.66
CA LEU A 74 17.06 4.91 -0.22
C LEU A 74 17.95 4.19 -1.23
N GLU A 75 18.89 4.90 -1.86
CA GLU A 75 19.82 4.28 -2.82
C GLU A 75 20.65 3.17 -2.16
N ARG A 76 21.19 3.42 -0.96
CA ARG A 76 21.91 2.39 -0.18
C ARG A 76 21.04 1.19 0.18
N LEU A 77 19.82 1.42 0.66
CA LEU A 77 18.88 0.34 0.99
C LEU A 77 18.58 -0.53 -0.24
N ILE A 78 18.35 0.09 -1.41
CA ILE A 78 18.12 -0.61 -2.67
C ILE A 78 19.36 -1.43 -3.08
N GLU A 79 20.56 -0.84 -2.98
CA GLU A 79 21.83 -1.51 -3.32
C GLU A 79 22.10 -2.72 -2.43
N LYS A 80 21.85 -2.58 -1.12
CA LYS A 80 21.97 -3.65 -0.12
C LYS A 80 20.86 -4.71 -0.19
N GLY A 81 19.86 -4.51 -1.06
CA GLY A 81 18.78 -5.48 -1.27
C GLY A 81 17.71 -5.44 -0.18
N CYS A 82 17.60 -4.34 0.57
CA CYS A 82 16.55 -4.15 1.54
C CYS A 82 15.24 -3.82 0.83
N SER A 83 14.17 -4.54 1.19
CA SER A 83 12.82 -4.24 0.74
C SER A 83 12.20 -3.16 1.62
N GLY A 84 11.35 -2.31 1.03
CA GLY A 84 10.67 -1.25 1.76
C GLY A 84 9.60 -0.56 0.92
N LEU A 85 8.77 0.23 1.59
CA LEU A 85 7.76 1.09 0.98
C LEU A 85 8.17 2.55 1.18
N VAL A 86 8.12 3.35 0.11
CA VAL A 86 8.43 4.78 0.15
C VAL A 86 7.17 5.56 -0.20
N LEU A 87 6.77 6.48 0.67
CA LEU A 87 5.72 7.44 0.39
C LEU A 87 6.35 8.71 -0.18
N ASP A 88 6.15 8.95 -1.47
CA ASP A 88 6.72 10.09 -2.19
C ASP A 88 5.62 11.06 -2.64
N CYS A 89 5.49 12.18 -1.93
CA CYS A 89 4.45 13.17 -2.22
C CYS A 89 4.81 14.14 -3.35
N LYS A 90 6.09 14.24 -3.74
CA LYS A 90 6.60 15.25 -4.69
C LYS A 90 7.23 14.65 -5.94
N GLU A 91 7.22 13.32 -6.05
CA GLU A 91 7.92 12.57 -7.09
C GLU A 91 9.45 12.80 -7.06
N ASP A 92 10.01 13.20 -5.90
CA ASP A 92 11.44 13.46 -5.71
C ASP A 92 12.30 12.19 -5.95
N TYR A 93 11.70 11.02 -5.73
CA TYR A 93 12.35 9.71 -5.83
C TYR A 93 11.85 8.89 -7.03
N ALA A 94 10.88 9.38 -7.82
CA ALA A 94 10.32 8.66 -8.96
C ALA A 94 11.39 8.23 -9.99
N ALA A 95 12.44 9.05 -10.16
CA ALA A 95 13.57 8.74 -11.05
C ALA A 95 14.36 7.48 -10.63
N LEU A 96 14.25 7.01 -9.37
CA LEU A 96 14.89 5.77 -8.92
C LEU A 96 14.38 4.55 -9.68
N VAL A 97 13.16 4.58 -10.24
CA VAL A 97 12.64 3.49 -11.09
C VAL A 97 13.49 3.33 -12.37
N LYS A 98 14.05 4.42 -12.91
CA LYS A 98 14.92 4.38 -14.09
C LYS A 98 16.31 3.86 -13.74
N ARG A 99 16.83 4.23 -12.55
CA ARG A 99 18.15 3.80 -12.06
C ARG A 99 18.15 2.33 -11.61
N TYR A 100 17.06 1.87 -11.01
CA TYR A 100 16.93 0.53 -10.44
C TYR A 100 15.68 -0.23 -10.96
N PRO A 101 15.53 -0.43 -12.29
CA PRO A 101 14.28 -0.88 -12.91
C PRO A 101 13.86 -2.32 -12.56
N LYS A 102 14.77 -3.11 -11.97
CA LYS A 102 14.50 -4.47 -11.50
C LYS A 102 14.27 -4.56 -9.98
N ARG A 103 14.50 -3.47 -9.24
CA ARG A 103 14.42 -3.44 -7.76
C ARG A 103 13.41 -2.43 -7.24
N VAL A 104 13.05 -1.43 -8.05
CA VAL A 104 12.10 -0.38 -7.68
C VAL A 104 10.88 -0.48 -8.58
N THR A 105 9.70 -0.49 -7.97
CA THR A 105 8.41 -0.37 -8.64
C THR A 105 7.74 0.90 -8.16
N LEU A 106 7.37 1.79 -9.08
CA LEU A 106 6.60 2.99 -8.78
C LEU A 106 5.11 2.67 -8.86
N VAL A 107 4.38 3.00 -7.79
CA VAL A 107 2.93 2.83 -7.68
C VAL A 107 2.30 4.21 -7.46
N GLY A 108 1.40 4.61 -8.36
CA GLY A 108 0.70 5.89 -8.26
C GLY A 108 0.36 6.50 -9.63
N ALA A 109 -0.06 7.76 -9.62
CA ALA A 109 -0.53 8.47 -10.81
C ALA A 109 0.57 9.00 -11.75
N SER A 110 1.85 8.81 -11.43
CA SER A 110 2.96 9.21 -12.28
C SER A 110 2.96 8.45 -13.62
N ARG A 111 3.39 9.10 -14.69
CA ARG A 111 3.56 8.46 -16.02
C ARG A 111 4.66 7.40 -16.06
N LEU A 112 5.54 7.40 -15.06
CA LEU A 112 6.60 6.40 -14.90
C LEU A 112 6.08 5.13 -14.20
N SER A 113 4.89 5.18 -13.60
CA SER A 113 4.27 4.02 -12.95
C SER A 113 3.85 3.00 -13.99
N ARG A 114 3.99 1.72 -13.64
CA ARG A 114 3.39 0.63 -14.41
C ARG A 114 1.98 0.36 -13.86
N PRO A 115 1.00 0.00 -14.72
CA PRO A 115 -0.30 -0.43 -14.24
C PRO A 115 -0.14 -1.63 -13.30
N ILE A 116 -0.72 -1.54 -12.11
CA ILE A 116 -0.81 -2.65 -11.18
C ILE A 116 -2.25 -2.80 -10.69
N ASN A 117 -2.68 -4.04 -10.48
CA ASN A 117 -3.93 -4.27 -9.78
C ASN A 117 -3.65 -4.29 -8.27
N LEU A 118 -4.02 -3.21 -7.57
CA LEU A 118 -3.86 -3.10 -6.12
C LEU A 118 -4.61 -4.18 -5.34
N LEU A 119 -5.65 -4.77 -5.94
CA LEU A 119 -6.46 -5.81 -5.33
C LEU A 119 -5.94 -7.23 -5.64
N ALA A 120 -4.91 -7.35 -6.48
CA ALA A 120 -4.34 -8.66 -6.81
C ALA A 120 -3.79 -9.36 -5.56
N GLY A 121 -4.21 -10.61 -5.36
CA GLY A 121 -3.81 -11.41 -4.21
C GLY A 121 -4.56 -11.11 -2.91
N MET A 122 -5.47 -10.13 -2.89
CA MET A 122 -6.34 -9.90 -1.74
C MET A 122 -7.43 -10.97 -1.64
N THR A 123 -7.81 -11.32 -0.41
CA THR A 123 -9.02 -12.11 -0.15
C THR A 123 -10.24 -11.19 -0.05
N ALA A 124 -11.45 -11.73 -0.18
CA ALA A 124 -12.68 -10.96 0.01
C ALA A 124 -12.76 -10.33 1.42
N ALA A 125 -12.29 -11.04 2.45
CA ALA A 125 -12.22 -10.52 3.82
C ALA A 125 -11.22 -9.36 3.96
N ALA A 126 -10.03 -9.47 3.36
CA ALA A 126 -9.04 -8.39 3.36
C ALA A 126 -9.55 -7.16 2.59
N PHE A 127 -10.24 -7.37 1.47
CA PHE A 127 -10.89 -6.31 0.71
C PHE A 127 -11.99 -5.63 1.52
N GLN A 128 -12.88 -6.40 2.16
CA GLN A 128 -13.94 -5.85 3.01
C GLN A 128 -13.35 -4.98 4.13
N ALA A 129 -12.33 -5.48 4.84
CA ALA A 129 -11.65 -4.72 5.90
C ALA A 129 -11.01 -3.41 5.37
N LEU A 130 -10.45 -3.43 4.16
CA LEU A 130 -9.90 -2.23 3.51
C LEU A 130 -11.00 -1.19 3.25
N ILE A 131 -12.13 -1.58 2.64
CA ILE A 131 -13.22 -0.65 2.34
C ILE A 131 -13.85 -0.11 3.64
N GLU A 132 -13.97 -0.95 4.67
CA GLU A 132 -14.43 -0.50 6.01
C GLU A 132 -13.51 0.56 6.63
N GLN A 133 -12.18 0.46 6.42
CA GLN A 133 -11.23 1.48 6.88
C GLN A 133 -11.30 2.78 6.07
N LEU A 134 -11.56 2.67 4.76
CA LEU A 134 -11.70 3.83 3.87
C LEU A 134 -13.05 4.54 4.02
N ARG A 135 -14.02 3.90 4.68
CA ARG A 135 -15.35 4.46 4.89
C ARG A 135 -15.28 5.75 5.72
N PRO A 136 -15.98 6.83 5.31
CA PRO A 136 -16.14 8.01 6.15
C PRO A 136 -16.85 7.64 7.46
N LYS A 137 -16.20 7.90 8.60
CA LYS A 137 -16.73 7.50 9.93
C LYS A 137 -17.92 8.34 10.40
N ASN A 138 -18.13 9.51 9.81
CA ASN A 138 -19.16 10.48 10.23
C ASN A 138 -20.37 10.52 9.28
N GLU A 139 -20.50 9.53 8.41
CA GLU A 139 -21.56 9.51 7.41
C GLU A 139 -22.88 9.06 8.06
N LYS A 140 -23.91 9.91 7.96
CA LYS A 140 -25.24 9.64 8.54
C LYS A 140 -26.12 8.83 7.61
N ASP A 141 -25.76 8.77 6.33
CA ASP A 141 -26.47 7.99 5.33
C ASP A 141 -26.09 6.50 5.43
N PRO A 142 -27.06 5.59 5.70
CA PRO A 142 -26.82 4.16 5.77
C PRO A 142 -26.23 3.55 4.50
N TYR A 143 -26.53 4.13 3.32
CA TYR A 143 -26.04 3.66 2.02
C TYR A 143 -24.52 3.84 1.89
N TRP A 144 -24.04 5.06 2.18
CA TRP A 144 -22.61 5.38 2.25
C TRP A 144 -21.92 4.76 3.49
N GLY A 145 -22.71 4.12 4.36
CA GLY A 145 -22.31 3.36 5.53
C GLY A 145 -21.93 1.91 5.24
N SER A 146 -22.75 0.96 5.69
CA SER A 146 -22.48 -0.49 5.61
C SER A 146 -22.90 -1.12 4.28
N MET A 147 -23.86 -0.53 3.57
CA MET A 147 -24.41 -1.12 2.34
C MET A 147 -23.40 -1.06 1.19
N ALA A 148 -22.74 0.09 0.98
CA ALA A 148 -21.70 0.23 -0.04
C ALA A 148 -20.53 -0.76 0.15
N VAL A 149 -20.20 -1.13 1.39
CA VAL A 149 -19.18 -2.15 1.70
C VAL A 149 -19.64 -3.52 1.21
N GLN A 150 -20.90 -3.89 1.46
CA GLN A 150 -21.47 -5.17 1.03
C GLN A 150 -21.53 -5.27 -0.49
N ASP A 151 -21.94 -4.20 -1.16
CA ASP A 151 -22.03 -4.13 -2.62
C ASP A 151 -20.65 -4.29 -3.27
N ALA A 152 -19.66 -3.52 -2.81
CA ALA A 152 -18.29 -3.62 -3.31
C ALA A 152 -17.73 -5.04 -3.10
N THR A 153 -18.01 -5.64 -1.95
CA THR A 153 -17.54 -7.00 -1.62
C THR A 153 -18.22 -8.05 -2.49
N LEU A 154 -19.50 -7.88 -2.83
CA LEU A 154 -20.21 -8.75 -3.77
C LEU A 154 -19.56 -8.71 -5.16
N VAL A 155 -19.24 -7.51 -5.67
CA VAL A 155 -18.53 -7.35 -6.95
C VAL A 155 -17.18 -8.06 -6.88
N PHE A 156 -16.43 -7.88 -5.79
CA PHE A 156 -15.16 -8.56 -5.57
C PHE A 156 -15.28 -10.08 -5.65
N GLU A 157 -16.18 -10.67 -4.86
CA GLU A 157 -16.39 -12.12 -4.82
C GLU A 157 -16.89 -12.66 -6.16
N TYR A 158 -17.79 -11.95 -6.85
CA TYR A 158 -18.26 -12.31 -8.18
C TYR A 158 -17.10 -12.46 -9.17
N HIS A 159 -16.21 -11.46 -9.23
CA HIS A 159 -15.07 -11.51 -10.16
C HIS A 159 -14.11 -12.65 -9.81
N TRP A 160 -13.87 -12.88 -8.52
CA TRP A 160 -13.04 -13.99 -8.07
C TRP A 160 -13.63 -15.36 -8.46
N LEU A 161 -14.93 -15.55 -8.26
CA LEU A 161 -15.61 -16.82 -8.56
C LEU A 161 -15.74 -17.06 -10.07
N ARG A 162 -16.02 -16.00 -10.84
CA ARG A 162 -16.23 -16.10 -12.28
C ARG A 162 -14.92 -16.21 -13.06
N TYR A 163 -13.96 -15.35 -12.75
CA TYR A 163 -12.74 -15.17 -13.56
C TYR A 163 -11.48 -15.74 -12.89
N ARG A 164 -11.57 -16.22 -11.64
CA ARG A 164 -10.44 -16.71 -10.84
C ARG A 164 -9.35 -15.66 -10.65
N GLN A 165 -9.74 -14.39 -10.64
CA GLN A 165 -8.86 -13.24 -10.51
C GLN A 165 -9.55 -12.15 -9.70
N ALA A 166 -8.77 -11.37 -8.94
CA ALA A 166 -9.29 -10.19 -8.26
C ALA A 166 -9.67 -9.13 -9.31
N PRO A 167 -10.80 -8.42 -9.14
CA PRO A 167 -11.11 -7.29 -10.01
C PRO A 167 -10.09 -6.16 -9.83
N THR A 168 -10.06 -5.23 -10.77
CA THR A 168 -9.37 -3.94 -10.59
C THR A 168 -10.27 -2.97 -9.84
N LEU A 169 -9.70 -1.91 -9.28
CA LEU A 169 -10.49 -0.81 -8.70
C LEU A 169 -11.46 -0.19 -9.73
N ASP A 170 -11.07 -0.13 -11.01
CA ASP A 170 -11.95 0.33 -12.09
C ASP A 170 -13.16 -0.59 -12.26
N LEU A 171 -12.99 -1.91 -12.25
CA LEU A 171 -14.11 -2.85 -12.34
C LEU A 171 -15.08 -2.72 -11.16
N ILE A 172 -14.55 -2.56 -9.93
CA ILE A 172 -15.38 -2.26 -8.75
C ILE A 172 -16.15 -0.95 -8.97
N TYR A 173 -15.45 0.12 -9.37
CA TYR A 173 -16.06 1.43 -9.61
C TYR A 173 -17.17 1.36 -10.67
N GLN A 174 -16.92 0.72 -11.83
CA GLN A 174 -17.90 0.59 -12.90
C GLN A 174 -19.14 -0.18 -12.45
N ALA A 175 -18.97 -1.23 -11.65
CA ALA A 175 -20.09 -2.01 -11.13
C ALA A 175 -20.96 -1.20 -10.16
N LEU A 176 -20.34 -0.37 -9.31
CA LEU A 176 -21.05 0.49 -8.36
C LEU A 176 -21.66 1.73 -9.04
N PHE A 177 -21.02 2.27 -10.07
CA PHE A 177 -21.49 3.43 -10.82
C PHE A 177 -22.58 3.07 -11.84
N GLN A 178 -22.53 1.86 -12.42
CA GLN A 178 -23.53 1.32 -13.36
C GLN A 178 -24.13 0.00 -12.86
N PRO A 179 -24.89 0.04 -11.76
CA PRO A 179 -25.38 -1.16 -11.08
C PRO A 179 -26.21 -2.05 -12.02
N SER A 180 -27.09 -1.48 -12.85
CA SER A 180 -27.96 -2.28 -13.75
C SER A 180 -27.20 -3.10 -14.79
N ARG A 181 -25.99 -2.68 -15.16
CA ARG A 181 -25.15 -3.46 -16.07
C ARG A 181 -24.54 -4.65 -15.34
N PHE A 182 -23.95 -4.40 -14.17
CA PHE A 182 -23.37 -5.44 -13.32
C PHE A 182 -24.41 -6.49 -12.92
N CYS A 183 -25.58 -6.04 -12.47
CA CYS A 183 -26.68 -6.91 -12.03
C CYS A 183 -27.15 -7.87 -13.13
N ARG A 184 -27.35 -7.36 -14.36
CA ARG A 184 -27.69 -8.21 -15.50
C ARG A 184 -26.61 -9.23 -15.85
N GLU A 185 -25.34 -8.90 -15.62
CA GLU A 185 -24.23 -9.84 -15.85
C GLU A 185 -24.16 -10.90 -14.75
N LEU A 186 -24.34 -10.47 -13.50
CA LEU A 186 -24.39 -11.32 -12.32
C LEU A 186 -25.56 -12.30 -12.39
N ASP A 187 -26.78 -11.84 -12.68
CA ASP A 187 -27.96 -12.71 -12.78
C ASP A 187 -27.79 -13.77 -13.89
N ARG A 188 -27.24 -13.38 -15.04
CA ARG A 188 -26.92 -14.34 -16.12
C ARG A 188 -25.90 -15.38 -15.67
N TRP A 189 -24.86 -14.95 -14.95
CA TRP A 189 -23.85 -15.87 -14.42
C TRP A 189 -24.46 -16.83 -13.40
N VAL A 190 -25.18 -16.30 -12.41
CA VAL A 190 -25.86 -17.08 -11.37
C VAL A 190 -26.79 -18.10 -12.02
N ALA A 191 -27.66 -17.69 -12.95
CA ALA A 191 -28.59 -18.59 -13.64
C ALA A 191 -27.90 -19.69 -14.47
N SER A 192 -26.65 -19.49 -14.90
CA SER A 192 -25.87 -20.49 -15.63
C SER A 192 -25.14 -21.50 -14.73
N ARG A 193 -25.19 -21.32 -13.41
CA ARG A 193 -24.50 -22.17 -12.44
C ARG A 193 -25.48 -23.16 -11.83
N GLU A 194 -25.07 -24.42 -11.77
CA GLU A 194 -25.81 -25.44 -11.02
C GLU A 194 -25.71 -25.19 -9.51
N LYS A 195 -24.55 -24.71 -9.03
CA LYS A 195 -24.30 -24.35 -7.63
C LYS A 195 -23.42 -23.12 -7.52
N ILE A 196 -23.71 -22.28 -6.54
CA ILE A 196 -22.86 -21.16 -6.09
C ILE A 196 -22.47 -21.40 -4.63
N PRO A 197 -21.33 -20.87 -4.15
CA PRO A 197 -20.95 -20.99 -2.75
C PRO A 197 -22.01 -20.41 -1.81
N HIS A 198 -22.33 -21.11 -0.73
CA HIS A 198 -23.37 -20.69 0.23
C HIS A 198 -23.10 -19.29 0.79
N SER A 199 -21.84 -18.98 1.14
CA SER A 199 -21.45 -17.64 1.61
C SER A 199 -21.72 -16.54 0.59
N PHE A 200 -21.56 -16.83 -0.70
CA PHE A 200 -21.85 -15.90 -1.79
C PHE A 200 -23.36 -15.72 -1.98
N ALA A 201 -24.14 -16.81 -1.88
CA ALA A 201 -25.60 -16.74 -1.94
C ALA A 201 -26.18 -15.85 -0.84
N LEU A 202 -25.75 -16.05 0.42
CA LEU A 202 -26.18 -15.22 1.55
C LEU A 202 -25.88 -13.73 1.32
N ARG A 203 -24.69 -13.41 0.79
CA ARG A 203 -24.32 -12.03 0.48
C ARG A 203 -25.16 -11.45 -0.66
N LEU A 204 -25.39 -12.23 -1.72
CA LEU A 204 -26.24 -11.83 -2.84
C LEU A 204 -27.66 -11.50 -2.38
N ASP A 205 -28.23 -12.31 -1.50
CA ASP A 205 -29.57 -12.07 -0.96
C ASP A 205 -29.62 -10.82 -0.06
N ALA A 206 -28.59 -10.60 0.76
CA ALA A 206 -28.47 -9.37 1.55
C ALA A 206 -28.42 -8.12 0.65
N VAL A 207 -27.62 -8.15 -0.42
CA VAL A 207 -27.52 -7.02 -1.38
C VAL A 207 -28.83 -6.80 -2.14
N ARG A 208 -29.55 -7.86 -2.51
CA ARG A 208 -30.88 -7.77 -3.14
C ARG A 208 -31.92 -7.13 -2.21
N GLN A 209 -31.87 -7.39 -0.92
CA GLN A 209 -32.76 -6.79 0.08
C GLN A 209 -32.45 -5.30 0.33
N ASN A 210 -31.20 -4.90 0.12
CA ASN A 210 -30.69 -3.57 0.39
C ASN A 210 -30.98 -2.53 -0.72
N ALA A 211 -31.87 -2.83 -1.67
CA ALA A 211 -32.23 -1.90 -2.75
C ALA A 211 -31.01 -1.35 -3.52
N PHE A 212 -30.00 -2.20 -3.80
CA PHE A 212 -29.02 -1.91 -4.84
C PHE A 212 -29.83 -1.51 -6.09
N PRO A 213 -29.68 -0.29 -6.62
CA PRO A 213 -30.71 0.31 -7.47
C PRO A 213 -30.68 -0.37 -8.84
N SER A 214 -31.32 -1.54 -8.95
CA SER A 214 -31.67 -2.33 -10.16
C SER A 214 -31.73 -3.87 -9.98
N LEU A 215 -31.46 -4.46 -8.81
CA LEU A 215 -31.58 -5.93 -8.68
C LEU A 215 -33.04 -6.37 -8.51
N PRO A 216 -33.59 -7.24 -9.39
CA PRO A 216 -34.85 -7.90 -9.11
C PRO A 216 -34.71 -8.89 -7.93
N PRO A 217 -35.81 -9.18 -7.20
CA PRO A 217 -35.79 -10.12 -6.09
C PRO A 217 -35.35 -11.53 -6.52
N ALA A 218 -34.74 -12.28 -5.59
CA ALA A 218 -34.20 -13.61 -5.85
C ALA A 218 -35.27 -14.61 -6.32
N PRO A 219 -34.94 -15.57 -7.22
CA PRO A 219 -35.81 -16.72 -7.49
C PRO A 219 -35.90 -17.60 -6.23
N ARG A 220 -37.11 -18.06 -5.89
CA ARG A 220 -37.45 -18.71 -4.60
C ARG A 220 -36.72 -20.02 -4.22
N ASN A 221 -35.81 -20.56 -5.05
CA ASN A 221 -35.35 -21.95 -4.91
C ASN A 221 -33.80 -22.09 -4.84
N TRP A 222 -33.12 -21.39 -3.93
CA TRP A 222 -31.65 -21.40 -3.82
C TRP A 222 -31.10 -21.86 -2.46
N HIS A 223 -31.96 -22.25 -1.52
CA HIS A 223 -31.55 -22.73 -0.20
C HIS A 223 -31.94 -24.19 -0.04
N ASP A 224 -30.93 -25.04 0.08
CA ASP A 224 -30.96 -26.21 0.96
C ASP A 224 -30.05 -25.90 2.15
#